data_AF-A0AAV6TJD9-F1
#
_entry.id   AF-A0AAV6TJD9-F1
#
_cell.length_a   1.000
_cell.length_b   1.000
_cell.length_c   1.000
_cell.angle_alpha   90.00
_cell.angle_beta   90.00
_cell.angle_gamma   90.00
#
_symmetry.space_group_name_H-M   'P 1'
#
loop_
_entity.id
_entity.type
_entity.pdbx_description
1 polymer ?
#
loop_
_entity_poly.entity_id
_entity_poly.type
_entity_poly.pdbx_seq_one_letter_code
_entity_poly.pdbx_strand_id
1 'polypeptide(L)'
;QWLVTKAKNISSHREWMYIEAGANITERFQIQFTSMIKSTMQASVAIDDVKLFAGKCPEAGSCDFEDDKCSWLDGDDQYNWVRKTGISTTNGEIGPARDKTKDSPDGSYVVFSTIGKDPGAQASLESEYLPAEGDALCVSFYYQMSGTDLGSLK
;
A
#
# COMPACT_ATOMS: atom_id res chain seq x y z
N GLN A 1 -14.10 -24.35 -7.95
CA GLN A 1 -13.35 -23.32 -8.68
C GLN A 1 -12.38 -22.70 -7.68
N TRP A 2 -11.07 -22.73 -7.93
CA TRP A 2 -10.06 -22.25 -6.98
C TRP A 2 -9.79 -20.77 -7.24
N LEU A 3 -9.80 -19.94 -6.19
CA LEU A 3 -9.23 -18.61 -6.26
C LEU A 3 -7.70 -18.75 -6.19
N VAL A 4 -7.02 -18.46 -7.29
CA VAL A 4 -5.55 -18.53 -7.35
C VAL A 4 -5.00 -17.11 -7.26
N THR A 5 -4.65 -16.67 -6.06
CA THR A 5 -3.76 -15.52 -5.90
C THR A 5 -2.32 -16.03 -5.98
N LYS A 6 -1.60 -15.65 -7.04
CA LYS A 6 -0.19 -16.02 -7.19
C LYS A 6 0.66 -15.00 -6.42
N ALA A 7 1.20 -15.39 -5.28
CA ALA A 7 2.37 -14.70 -4.73
C ALA A 7 3.54 -14.82 -5.72
N LYS A 8 4.29 -13.73 -5.94
CA LYS A 8 5.38 -13.73 -6.94
C LYS A 8 6.56 -14.57 -6.47
N ASN A 9 7.21 -15.23 -7.42
CA ASN A 9 8.52 -15.87 -7.24
C ASN A 9 9.62 -14.86 -7.60
N ILE A 10 10.16 -14.16 -6.60
CA ILE A 10 11.32 -13.25 -6.75
C ILE A 10 12.31 -13.46 -5.62
N SER A 11 13.59 -13.29 -5.94
CA SER A 11 14.76 -13.78 -5.23
C SER A 11 15.11 -13.06 -3.92
N SER A 12 14.35 -12.06 -3.49
CA SER A 12 14.65 -11.29 -2.29
C SER A 12 13.41 -10.55 -1.79
N HIS A 13 12.65 -11.15 -0.89
CA HIS A 13 11.82 -10.38 0.04
C HIS A 13 12.27 -10.76 1.46
N ARG A 14 12.77 -9.77 2.20
CA ARG A 14 12.83 -9.83 3.68
C ARG A 14 11.60 -9.15 4.30
N GLU A 15 10.63 -8.77 3.47
CA GLU A 15 9.48 -7.94 3.85
C GLU A 15 8.17 -8.72 3.70
N TRP A 16 7.22 -8.42 4.59
CA TRP A 16 5.90 -9.02 4.57
C TRP A 16 5.06 -8.37 3.47
N MET A 17 4.48 -9.20 2.60
CA MET A 17 3.58 -8.75 1.55
C MET A 17 2.13 -8.98 1.99
N TYR A 18 1.32 -7.93 1.94
CA TYR A 18 -0.11 -8.01 2.16
C TYR A 18 -0.85 -8.28 0.84
N ILE A 19 -1.86 -9.15 0.88
CA ILE A 19 -2.74 -9.41 -0.26
C ILE A 19 -4.14 -9.74 0.22
N GLU A 20 -5.13 -9.14 -0.44
CA GLU A 20 -6.53 -9.49 -0.27
C GLU A 20 -7.08 -10.14 -1.51
N ALA A 21 -8.01 -11.06 -1.31
CA ALA A 21 -8.54 -11.89 -2.37
C ALA A 21 -10.04 -12.08 -2.19
N GLY A 22 -10.81 -11.41 -3.03
CA GLY A 22 -12.26 -11.52 -3.02
C GLY A 22 -12.72 -12.84 -3.64
N ALA A 23 -13.64 -13.54 -2.98
CA ALA A 23 -14.32 -14.70 -3.53
C ALA A 23 -15.83 -14.62 -3.25
N ASN A 24 -16.64 -15.02 -4.22
CA ASN A 24 -18.07 -15.18 -4.00
C ASN A 24 -18.35 -16.62 -3.53
N ILE A 25 -18.65 -16.77 -2.24
CA ILE A 25 -18.77 -18.06 -1.57
C ILE A 25 -20.23 -18.28 -1.17
N THR A 26 -20.87 -19.27 -1.78
CA THR A 26 -22.29 -19.60 -1.54
C THR A 26 -22.50 -20.94 -0.81
N GLU A 27 -21.43 -21.70 -0.61
CA GLU A 27 -21.46 -23.04 -0.03
C GLU A 27 -20.32 -23.22 1.00
N ARG A 28 -20.33 -24.34 1.74
CA ARG A 28 -19.23 -24.67 2.66
C ARG A 28 -17.94 -24.84 1.87
N PHE A 29 -16.86 -24.29 2.39
CA PHE A 29 -15.56 -24.27 1.73
C PHE A 29 -14.43 -24.46 2.74
N GLN A 30 -13.24 -24.72 2.22
CA GLN A 30 -11.99 -24.74 2.97
C GLN A 30 -10.95 -23.92 2.21
N ILE A 31 -10.04 -23.27 2.95
CA ILE A 31 -8.91 -22.53 2.37
C ILE A 31 -7.68 -23.41 2.42
N GLN A 32 -6.95 -23.48 1.31
CA GLN A 32 -5.69 -24.21 1.19
C GLN A 32 -4.61 -23.31 0.62
N PHE A 33 -3.49 -23.21 1.32
CA PHE A 33 -2.28 -22.58 0.83
C PHE A 33 -1.33 -23.67 0.30
N THR A 34 -0.81 -23.50 -0.91
CA THR A 34 0.15 -24.42 -1.51
C THR A 34 1.36 -23.64 -2.01
N SER A 35 2.55 -24.00 -1.54
CA SER A 35 3.82 -23.45 -2.02
C SER A 35 4.52 -24.41 -2.97
N MET A 36 5.26 -23.87 -3.94
CA MET A 36 6.11 -24.65 -4.85
C MET A 36 7.48 -23.99 -4.94
N ILE A 37 8.48 -24.61 -4.32
CA ILE A 37 9.86 -24.11 -4.32
C ILE A 37 10.56 -24.61 -5.60
N LYS A 38 11.09 -23.66 -6.39
CA LYS A 38 11.95 -23.96 -7.55
C LYS A 38 13.44 -23.72 -7.29
N SER A 39 13.77 -23.09 -6.16
CA SER A 39 15.15 -22.75 -5.80
C SER A 39 15.95 -24.00 -5.43
N THR A 40 17.23 -24.02 -5.80
CA THR A 40 18.22 -25.01 -5.35
C THR A 40 19.00 -24.56 -4.12
N MET A 41 18.78 -23.33 -3.65
CA MET A 41 19.36 -22.75 -2.43
C MET A 41 18.35 -22.77 -1.27
N GLN A 42 18.81 -22.51 -0.04
CA GLN A 42 17.95 -22.39 1.13
C GLN A 42 16.89 -21.29 0.92
N ALA A 43 15.62 -21.65 1.06
CA ALA A 43 14.48 -20.76 0.92
C ALA A 43 13.33 -21.21 1.83
N SER A 44 12.49 -20.28 2.26
CA SER A 44 11.28 -20.55 3.04
C SER A 44 10.10 -19.74 2.48
N VAL A 45 8.89 -20.22 2.74
CA VAL A 45 7.65 -19.49 2.54
C VAL A 45 6.96 -19.44 3.89
N ALA A 46 6.66 -18.24 4.38
CA ALA A 46 5.95 -18.01 5.63
C ALA A 46 4.59 -17.36 5.35
N ILE A 47 3.61 -17.63 6.22
CA ILE A 47 2.25 -17.08 6.17
C ILE A 47 1.94 -16.58 7.58
N ASP A 48 1.31 -15.41 7.68
CA ASP A 48 0.82 -14.85 8.93
C ASP A 48 -0.55 -14.17 8.72
N ASP A 49 -1.28 -13.90 9.80
CA ASP A 49 -2.52 -13.08 9.83
C ASP A 49 -3.65 -13.49 8.86
N VAL A 50 -4.03 -14.77 8.83
CA VAL A 50 -5.17 -15.25 8.03
C VAL A 50 -6.51 -14.77 8.61
N LYS A 51 -7.17 -13.81 7.93
CA LYS A 51 -8.47 -13.24 8.34
C LYS A 51 -9.54 -13.48 7.27
N LEU A 52 -10.78 -13.67 7.74
CA LEU A 52 -11.98 -13.78 6.91
C LEU A 52 -13.03 -12.82 7.43
N PHE A 53 -13.52 -11.95 6.56
CA PHE A 53 -14.61 -11.04 6.87
C PHE A 53 -15.64 -11.06 5.74
N ALA A 54 -16.91 -10.82 6.10
CA ALA A 54 -17.97 -10.73 5.12
C ALA A 54 -17.90 -9.37 4.41
N GLY A 55 -17.93 -9.38 3.07
CA GLY A 55 -17.89 -8.17 2.27
C GLY A 55 -17.13 -8.36 0.96
N LYS A 56 -17.05 -7.29 0.18
CA LYS A 56 -16.09 -7.21 -0.93
C LYS A 56 -14.74 -6.76 -0.35
N CYS A 57 -13.65 -7.31 -0.88
CA CYS A 57 -12.35 -6.68 -0.68
C CYS A 57 -12.39 -5.24 -1.24
N PRO A 58 -11.66 -4.29 -0.64
CA PRO A 58 -11.24 -3.06 -1.30
C PRO A 58 -10.77 -3.33 -2.73
N GLU A 59 -11.02 -2.36 -3.61
CA GLU A 59 -10.48 -2.42 -4.97
C GLU A 59 -8.95 -2.37 -4.91
N ALA A 60 -8.29 -3.31 -5.58
CA ALA A 60 -6.83 -3.41 -5.53
C ALA A 60 -6.18 -2.10 -6.03
N GLY A 61 -5.20 -1.60 -5.28
CA GLY A 61 -4.51 -0.34 -5.53
C GLY A 61 -5.28 0.91 -5.06
N SER A 62 -6.54 0.78 -4.65
CA SER A 62 -7.31 1.90 -4.11
C SER A 62 -7.07 2.04 -2.61
N CYS A 63 -6.70 3.24 -2.17
CA CYS A 63 -6.59 3.57 -0.75
C CYS A 63 -6.92 5.04 -0.53
N ASP A 64 -7.85 5.30 0.40
CA ASP A 64 -8.21 6.65 0.84
C ASP A 64 -7.44 7.10 2.09
N PHE A 65 -6.65 6.19 2.67
CA PHE A 65 -5.84 6.34 3.87
C PHE A 65 -6.62 6.66 5.14
N GLU A 66 -7.94 6.44 5.22
CA GLU A 66 -8.76 6.90 6.34
C GLU A 66 -8.65 6.07 7.61
N ASP A 67 -8.25 4.81 7.51
CA ASP A 67 -8.00 3.92 8.65
C ASP A 67 -6.51 3.58 8.79
N ASP A 68 -5.85 3.22 7.69
CA ASP A 68 -4.43 2.84 7.62
C ASP A 68 -3.80 3.14 6.24
N LYS A 69 -2.75 2.42 5.83
CA LYS A 69 -2.15 2.50 4.48
C LYS A 69 -2.77 1.50 3.49
N CYS A 70 -3.86 0.83 3.86
CA CYS A 70 -4.45 -0.28 3.13
C CYS A 70 -3.36 -1.33 2.83
N SER A 71 -3.22 -1.71 1.57
CA SER A 71 -2.20 -2.61 1.04
C SER A 71 -0.88 -1.93 0.65
N TRP A 72 -0.77 -0.60 0.77
CA TRP A 72 0.42 0.15 0.39
C TRP A 72 1.52 0.05 1.44
N LEU A 73 2.76 -0.17 0.98
CA LEU A 73 3.95 -0.35 1.81
C LEU A 73 5.00 0.72 1.49
N ASP A 74 5.83 1.07 2.47
CA ASP A 74 7.02 1.88 2.19
C ASP A 74 8.04 1.02 1.44
N GLY A 75 8.69 1.58 0.41
CA GLY A 75 9.74 0.88 -0.34
C GLY A 75 11.06 0.78 0.43
N ASP A 76 12.03 0.05 -0.14
CA ASP A 76 13.37 -0.20 0.44
C ASP A 76 14.33 1.01 0.29
N ASP A 77 13.82 2.23 0.44
CA ASP A 77 14.64 3.44 0.48
C ASP A 77 14.83 3.96 1.91
N GLN A 78 15.54 5.09 2.03
CA GLN A 78 15.95 5.59 3.34
C GLN A 78 14.79 6.18 4.15
N TYR A 79 13.66 6.53 3.53
CA TYR A 79 12.61 7.29 4.19
C TYR A 79 11.21 6.79 3.88
N ASN A 80 10.36 6.81 4.90
CA ASN A 80 9.00 6.32 4.79
C ASN A 80 8.01 7.47 4.58
N TRP A 81 6.92 7.18 3.87
CA TRP A 81 5.74 8.03 3.87
C TRP A 81 5.05 7.92 5.23
N VAL A 82 4.56 9.03 5.76
CA VAL A 82 3.91 9.06 7.08
C VAL A 82 2.42 9.32 6.89
N ARG A 83 1.59 8.41 7.40
CA ARG A 83 0.15 8.63 7.48
C ARG A 83 -0.14 9.67 8.56
N LYS A 84 -0.92 10.69 8.20
CA LYS A 84 -1.37 11.74 9.10
C LYS A 84 -2.88 11.85 9.06
N THR A 85 -3.42 12.27 10.20
CA THR A 85 -4.81 12.67 10.37
C THR A 85 -4.78 14.08 10.93
N GLY A 86 -5.67 14.97 10.48
CA GLY A 86 -5.68 16.33 11.02
C GLY A 86 -5.05 17.39 10.11
N ILE A 87 -5.15 18.63 10.58
CA ILE A 87 -4.33 19.74 10.11
C ILE A 87 -2.87 19.46 10.52
N SER A 88 -2.01 19.22 9.54
CA SER A 88 -0.56 19.17 9.78
C SER A 88 -0.04 20.60 9.95
N THR A 89 -0.12 21.13 11.18
CA THR A 89 0.57 22.37 11.61
C THR A 89 1.46 22.15 12.82
N THR A 90 1.39 20.98 13.45
CA THR A 90 2.24 20.61 14.58
C THR A 90 3.66 20.31 14.13
N ASN A 91 4.64 20.89 14.82
CA ASN A 91 6.09 20.68 14.61
C ASN A 91 6.66 21.18 13.26
N GLY A 92 5.99 22.13 12.62
CA GLY A 92 6.48 22.78 11.40
C GLY A 92 6.26 21.99 10.11
N GLU A 93 5.68 20.78 10.18
CA GLU A 93 5.42 19.96 9.01
C GLU A 93 4.24 20.52 8.21
N ILE A 94 4.50 20.91 6.97
CA ILE A 94 3.48 21.45 6.07
C ILE A 94 2.74 20.29 5.41
N GLY A 95 1.46 20.12 5.75
CA GLY A 95 0.53 19.24 5.03
C GLY A 95 -0.76 19.97 4.66
N PRO A 96 -1.65 19.32 3.89
CA PRO A 96 -2.99 19.83 3.62
C PRO A 96 -3.75 20.18 4.91
N ALA A 97 -4.50 21.28 4.89
CA ALA A 97 -5.38 21.66 6.00
C ALA A 97 -6.64 20.78 6.08
N ARG A 98 -7.00 20.13 4.97
CA ARG A 98 -8.14 19.22 4.86
C ARG A 98 -7.70 18.05 3.99
N ASP A 99 -8.04 16.84 4.42
CA ASP A 99 -7.98 15.66 3.57
C ASP A 99 -8.97 15.81 2.40
N LYS A 100 -8.65 15.19 1.27
CA LYS A 100 -9.44 15.28 0.04
C LYS A 100 -10.58 14.26 -0.04
N THR A 101 -10.46 13.10 0.59
CA THR A 101 -11.50 12.06 0.64
C THR A 101 -12.73 12.58 1.39
N LYS A 102 -12.52 13.08 2.61
CA LYS A 102 -13.60 13.58 3.48
C LYS A 102 -13.89 15.07 3.29
N ASP A 103 -13.05 15.80 2.57
CA ASP A 103 -13.03 17.26 2.56
C ASP A 103 -13.11 17.79 4.00
N SER A 104 -12.21 17.35 4.88
CA SER A 104 -12.31 17.61 6.31
C SER A 104 -10.92 17.72 6.94
N PRO A 105 -10.72 18.59 7.95
CA PRO A 105 -9.51 18.55 8.74
C PRO A 105 -9.33 17.21 9.46
N ASP A 106 -10.40 16.44 9.71
CA ASP A 106 -10.32 15.17 10.45
C ASP A 106 -10.05 13.94 9.57
N GLY A 107 -9.91 14.12 8.25
CA GLY A 107 -9.52 13.03 7.36
C GLY A 107 -8.02 12.78 7.35
N SER A 108 -7.60 11.78 6.60
CA SER A 108 -6.25 11.24 6.66
C SER A 108 -5.61 11.06 5.28
N TYR A 109 -4.31 11.23 5.23
CA TYR A 109 -3.51 11.14 4.00
C TYR A 109 -2.09 10.70 4.35
N VAL A 110 -1.31 10.28 3.35
CA VAL A 110 0.12 10.05 3.50
C VAL A 110 0.93 11.24 3.02
N VAL A 111 2.01 11.56 3.72
CA VAL A 111 2.90 12.68 3.39
C VAL A 111 4.36 12.30 3.55
N PHE A 112 5.18 12.76 2.62
CA PHE A 112 6.63 12.80 2.78
C PHE A 112 7.06 14.23 3.14
N SER A 113 7.53 14.41 4.37
CA SER A 113 7.95 15.71 4.93
C SER A 113 9.42 15.98 4.64
N THR A 114 9.77 17.21 4.24
CA THR A 114 11.16 17.63 4.01
C THR A 114 11.91 17.96 5.29
N ILE A 115 11.25 18.01 6.45
CA ILE A 115 11.91 18.38 7.72
C ILE A 115 13.00 17.38 8.08
N GLY A 116 14.18 17.92 8.37
CA GLY A 116 15.35 17.15 8.78
C GLY A 116 15.92 16.28 7.66
N LYS A 117 15.64 16.59 6.39
CA LYS A 117 16.12 15.83 5.23
C LYS A 117 16.93 16.72 4.29
N ASP A 118 17.99 16.16 3.72
CA ASP A 118 18.84 16.83 2.76
C ASP A 118 18.22 16.81 1.35
N PRO A 119 18.59 17.77 0.47
CA PRO A 119 18.21 17.72 -0.93
C PRO A 119 18.59 16.39 -1.58
N GLY A 120 17.64 15.75 -2.25
CA GLY A 120 17.81 14.41 -2.86
C GLY A 120 17.27 13.26 -2.02
N ALA A 121 16.79 13.52 -0.79
CA ALA A 121 16.02 12.53 -0.04
C ALA A 121 14.78 12.07 -0.82
N GLN A 122 14.55 10.76 -0.83
CA GLN A 122 13.46 10.09 -1.54
C GLN A 122 12.71 9.18 -0.57
N ALA A 123 11.40 9.03 -0.80
CA ALA A 123 10.55 8.02 -0.19
C ALA A 123 9.66 7.40 -1.27
N SER A 124 9.49 6.09 -1.23
CA SER A 124 8.68 5.30 -2.16
C SER A 124 7.50 4.70 -1.42
N LEU A 125 6.34 4.70 -2.07
CA LEU A 125 5.14 4.04 -1.57
C LEU A 125 4.69 3.05 -2.65
N GLU A 126 4.69 1.77 -2.30
CA GLU A 126 4.49 0.66 -3.21
C GLU A 126 3.10 0.05 -2.98
N SER A 127 2.31 -0.10 -4.04
CA SER A 127 1.06 -0.85 -3.96
C SER A 127 1.35 -2.35 -3.80
N GLU A 128 0.32 -3.11 -3.46
CA GLU A 128 0.32 -4.54 -3.74
C GLU A 128 0.53 -4.82 -5.24
N TYR A 129 0.81 -6.08 -5.55
CA TYR A 129 0.84 -6.55 -6.93
C TYR A 129 -0.56 -6.53 -7.53
N LEU A 130 -0.80 -5.54 -8.38
CA LEU A 130 -2.04 -5.43 -9.13
C LEU A 130 -2.13 -6.56 -10.19
N PRO A 131 -3.31 -7.19 -10.36
CA PRO A 131 -3.48 -8.24 -11.35
C PRO A 131 -3.27 -7.71 -12.77
N ALA A 132 -2.52 -8.46 -13.58
CA ALA A 132 -2.39 -8.18 -15.01
C ALA A 132 -3.65 -8.69 -15.74
N GLU A 133 -4.74 -7.94 -15.69
CA GLU A 133 -6.03 -8.35 -16.26
C GLU A 133 -6.10 -8.21 -17.79
N GLY A 134 -5.04 -7.72 -18.43
CA GLY A 134 -4.94 -7.58 -19.89
C GLY A 134 -5.53 -6.27 -20.43
N ASP A 135 -6.28 -5.53 -19.62
CA ASP A 135 -6.78 -4.21 -19.93
C ASP A 135 -5.82 -3.10 -19.49
N ALA A 136 -5.94 -1.92 -20.12
CA ALA A 136 -5.21 -0.74 -19.69
C ALA A 136 -5.75 -0.25 -18.35
N LEU A 137 -4.86 -0.06 -17.37
CA LEU A 137 -5.21 0.49 -16.06
C LEU A 137 -5.14 2.03 -16.10
N CYS A 138 -6.12 2.69 -15.48
CA CYS A 138 -6.12 4.12 -15.27
C CYS A 138 -5.82 4.40 -13.79
N VAL A 139 -4.77 5.16 -13.51
CA VAL A 139 -4.42 5.57 -12.15
C VAL A 139 -4.84 7.03 -11.97
N SER A 140 -5.65 7.30 -10.95
CA SER A 140 -6.07 8.65 -10.58
C SER A 140 -5.86 8.88 -9.10
N PHE A 141 -5.24 10.00 -8.75
CA PHE A 141 -4.96 10.37 -7.37
C PHE A 141 -4.97 11.89 -7.21
N TYR A 142 -5.16 12.35 -5.97
CA TYR A 142 -4.98 13.75 -5.60
C TYR A 142 -3.58 13.94 -5.02
N TYR A 143 -2.93 15.06 -5.34
CA TYR A 143 -1.66 15.44 -4.75
C TYR A 143 -1.66 16.91 -4.35
N GLN A 144 -0.88 17.24 -3.33
CA GLN A 144 -0.59 18.61 -2.93
C GLN A 144 0.90 18.72 -2.60
N MET A 145 1.57 19.70 -3.19
CA MET A 145 2.97 20.04 -2.90
C MET A 145 3.01 21.49 -2.39
N SER A 146 3.50 21.69 -1.17
CA SER A 146 3.48 22.99 -0.48
C SER A 146 4.88 23.36 -0.01
N GLY A 147 5.46 24.41 -0.59
CA GLY A 147 6.83 24.85 -0.28
C GLY A 147 7.53 25.38 -1.54
N THR A 148 8.84 25.66 -1.41
CA THR A 148 9.70 26.10 -2.52
C THR A 148 10.69 25.00 -2.87
N ASP A 149 10.94 24.77 -4.16
CA ASP A 149 11.96 23.85 -4.69
C ASP A 149 11.88 22.41 -4.15
N LEU A 150 10.67 21.86 -3.99
CA LEU A 150 10.41 20.54 -3.40
C LEU A 150 10.85 19.34 -4.25
N GLY A 151 11.29 19.55 -5.49
CA GLY A 151 11.59 18.47 -6.44
C GLY A 151 10.34 17.97 -7.17
N SER A 152 10.17 16.65 -7.26
CA SER A 152 9.14 16.01 -8.11
C SER A 152 8.49 14.80 -7.44
N LEU A 153 7.18 14.63 -7.63
CA LEU A 153 6.49 13.35 -7.46
C LEU A 153 6.53 12.59 -8.80
N LYS A 154 6.89 11.30 -8.77
CA LYS A 154 7.06 10.45 -9.96
C LYS A 154 6.32 9.14 -9.79
#